data_AF-A0A844XEV4-F1
#
_entry.id   AF-A0A844XEV4-F1
#
_cell.length_a   1.000
_cell.length_b   1.000
_cell.length_c   1.000
_cell.angle_alpha   90.00
_cell.angle_beta   90.00
_cell.angle_gamma   90.00
#
_symmetry.space_group_name_H-M   'P 1'
#
loop_
_entity.id
_entity.type
_entity.pdbx_description
1 polymer ?
#
loop_
_entity_poly.entity_id
_entity_poly.type
_entity_poly.pdbx_seq_one_letter_code
_entity_poly.pdbx_strand_id
1 'polypeptide(L)'
;MSQREALEACWFALTRKEMPAIARQRGWPVHLDHCFQRILLDNTCGRPWREEIASPAYRNAPEELLRKAIALGEEAIAGKSDLAQLNTRSLRLRGKL
;
A
#
# COMPACT_ATOMS: atom_id res chain seq x y z
N MET A 1 -13.31 -11.63 16.32
CA MET A 1 -12.42 -10.78 15.50
C MET A 1 -12.87 -9.36 15.64
N SER A 2 -12.00 -8.48 16.13
CA SER A 2 -12.23 -7.04 16.12
C SER A 2 -12.17 -6.50 14.68
N GLN A 3 -12.73 -5.32 14.46
CA GLN A 3 -12.63 -4.62 13.18
C GLN A 3 -11.16 -4.38 12.78
N ARG A 4 -10.31 -4.09 13.77
CA ARG A 4 -8.88 -3.92 13.56
C ARG A 4 -8.19 -5.17 13.03
N GLU A 5 -8.45 -6.32 13.67
CA GLU A 5 -7.85 -7.60 13.26
C GLU A 5 -8.23 -7.97 11.82
N ALA A 6 -9.47 -7.68 11.42
CA ALA A 6 -9.92 -7.90 10.05
C ALA A 6 -9.15 -7.03 9.04
N LEU A 7 -8.95 -5.74 9.35
CA LEU A 7 -8.17 -4.83 8.51
C LEU A 7 -6.71 -5.27 8.38
N GLU A 8 -6.08 -5.71 9.47
CA GLU A 8 -4.70 -6.21 9.44
C GLU A 8 -4.57 -7.49 8.62
N ALA A 9 -5.54 -8.41 8.74
CA ALA A 9 -5.59 -9.62 7.94
C ALA A 9 -5.73 -9.31 6.44
N CYS A 10 -6.67 -8.43 6.07
CA CYS A 10 -6.84 -7.96 4.69
C CYS A 10 -5.57 -7.28 4.18
N TRP A 11 -4.96 -6.40 4.97
CA TRP A 11 -3.73 -5.70 4.61
C TRP A 11 -2.58 -6.68 4.29
N PHE A 12 -2.41 -7.72 5.10
CA PHE A 12 -1.37 -8.72 4.86
C PHE A 12 -1.70 -9.65 3.70
N ALA A 13 -2.94 -10.07 3.52
CA ALA A 13 -3.35 -10.86 2.35
C ALA A 13 -3.05 -10.10 1.06
N LEU A 14 -3.49 -8.83 1.00
CA LEU A 14 -3.31 -7.95 -0.14
C LEU A 14 -1.82 -7.71 -0.45
N THR A 15 -1.06 -7.22 0.53
CA THR A 15 0.31 -6.72 0.27
C THR A 15 1.38 -7.80 0.28
N ARG A 16 1.17 -8.93 0.95
CA ARG A 16 2.15 -10.03 1.03
C ARG A 16 1.87 -11.18 0.08
N LYS A 17 0.63 -11.33 -0.41
CA LYS A 17 0.25 -12.45 -1.28
C LYS A 17 -0.26 -11.98 -2.63
N GLU A 18 -1.35 -11.21 -2.65
CA GLU A 18 -2.07 -10.90 -3.89
C GLU A 18 -1.26 -9.98 -4.81
N MET A 19 -0.83 -8.82 -4.31
CA MET A 19 -0.06 -7.87 -5.13
C MET A 19 1.28 -8.45 -5.61
N PRO A 20 2.09 -9.15 -4.78
CA PRO A 20 3.29 -9.83 -5.27
C PRO A 20 3.00 -10.89 -6.33
N ALA A 21 1.92 -11.67 -6.21
CA ALA A 21 1.54 -12.66 -7.21
C ALA A 21 1.17 -11.99 -8.55
N ILE A 22 0.41 -10.90 -8.50
CA ILE A 22 0.01 -10.13 -9.68
C ILE A 22 1.21 -9.41 -10.31
N ALA A 23 2.14 -8.90 -9.51
CA ALA A 23 3.33 -8.23 -10.02
C ALA A 23 4.16 -9.13 -10.93
N ARG A 24 4.27 -10.42 -10.58
CA ARG A 24 4.96 -11.43 -11.41
C ARG A 24 4.28 -11.65 -12.76
N GLN A 25 2.97 -11.44 -12.84
CA GLN A 25 2.18 -11.63 -14.06
C GLN A 25 2.12 -10.35 -14.91
N ARG A 26 1.98 -9.19 -14.27
CA ARG A 26 1.76 -7.88 -14.93
C ARG A 26 3.04 -7.08 -15.19
N GLY A 27 4.20 -7.57 -14.78
CA GLY A 27 5.48 -6.86 -14.96
C GLY A 27 5.55 -5.54 -14.17
N TRP A 28 4.91 -5.50 -12.99
CA TRP A 28 4.93 -4.31 -12.14
C TRP A 28 6.36 -3.94 -11.69
N PRO A 29 6.67 -2.65 -11.47
CA PRO A 29 8.02 -2.18 -11.18
C PRO A 29 8.54 -2.61 -9.79
N VAL A 30 7.68 -3.19 -8.95
CA VAL A 30 8.02 -3.66 -7.61
C VAL A 30 7.44 -5.05 -7.38
N HIS A 31 8.13 -5.86 -6.58
CA HIS A 31 7.77 -7.25 -6.31
C HIS A 31 7.82 -7.62 -4.82
N LEU A 32 8.33 -6.73 -3.95
CA LEU A 32 8.47 -6.96 -2.52
C LEU A 32 7.26 -6.40 -1.76
N ASP A 33 6.83 -7.12 -0.73
CA ASP A 33 5.67 -6.78 0.11
C ASP A 33 5.75 -5.36 0.69
N HIS A 34 6.89 -4.99 1.26
CA HIS A 34 7.11 -3.68 1.87
C HIS A 34 7.17 -2.55 0.84
N CYS A 35 7.46 -2.84 -0.43
CA CYS A 35 7.36 -1.84 -1.50
C CYS A 35 5.90 -1.47 -1.75
N PHE A 36 5.01 -2.47 -1.84
CA PHE A 36 3.58 -2.21 -1.99
C PHE A 36 3.03 -1.44 -0.80
N GLN A 37 3.33 -1.89 0.43
CA GLN A 37 2.89 -1.23 1.65
C GLN A 37 3.28 0.24 1.66
N ARG A 38 4.54 0.55 1.33
CA ARG A 38 5.02 1.93 1.26
C ARG A 38 4.30 2.74 0.19
N ILE A 39 4.15 2.20 -1.02
CA ILE A 39 3.47 2.90 -2.12
C ILE A 39 2.03 3.24 -1.75
N LEU A 40 1.29 2.27 -1.22
CA LEU A 40 -0.11 2.46 -0.83
C LEU A 40 -0.24 3.48 0.31
N LEU A 41 0.59 3.37 1.34
CA LEU A 41 0.57 4.30 2.48
C LEU A 41 0.98 5.71 2.06
N ASP A 42 2.08 5.89 1.30
CA ASP A 42 2.52 7.21 0.85
C ASP A 42 1.43 7.91 0.01
N ASN A 43 0.77 7.15 -0.89
CA ASN A 43 -0.29 7.70 -1.72
C ASN A 43 -1.55 8.07 -0.93
N THR A 44 -1.85 7.30 0.13
CA THR A 44 -2.99 7.54 1.02
C THR A 44 -2.75 8.73 1.95
N CYS A 45 -1.53 8.87 2.51
CA CYS A 45 -1.14 10.01 3.34
C CYS A 45 -0.90 11.28 2.50
N GLY A 46 -0.59 11.12 1.21
CA GLY A 46 -0.18 12.22 0.33
C GLY A 46 1.19 12.81 0.67
N ARG A 47 1.97 12.11 1.51
CA ARG A 47 3.31 12.43 1.99
C ARG A 47 4.01 11.12 2.40
N PRO A 48 5.33 11.12 2.68
CA PRO A 48 5.99 9.94 3.25
C PRO A 48 5.26 9.45 4.50
N TRP A 49 4.77 8.21 4.50
CA TRP A 49 3.89 7.72 5.57
C TRP A 49 4.51 7.81 6.97
N ARG A 50 5.85 7.76 7.06
CA ARG A 50 6.61 7.83 8.31
C ARG A 50 6.47 9.18 9.02
N GLU A 51 6.02 10.22 8.31
CA GLU A 51 5.74 11.53 8.90
C GLU A 51 4.40 11.57 9.64
N GLU A 52 3.50 10.63 9.35
CA GLU A 52 2.13 10.62 9.89
C GLU A 52 1.85 9.38 10.76
N ILE A 53 2.52 8.25 10.50
CA ILE A 53 2.25 6.97 11.15
C ILE A 53 3.52 6.42 11.78
N ALA A 54 3.45 6.10 13.07
CA ALA A 54 4.54 5.44 13.78
C ALA A 54 4.78 4.01 13.26
N SER A 55 6.02 3.54 13.29
CA SER A 55 6.33 2.15 12.96
C SER A 55 5.89 1.18 14.08
N PRO A 56 5.32 0.00 13.77
CA PRO A 56 4.97 -0.49 12.44
C PRO A 56 3.63 0.06 11.93
N ALA A 57 3.59 0.48 10.66
CA ALA A 57 2.43 1.16 10.08
C ALA A 57 1.14 0.34 10.14
N TYR A 58 1.20 -0.97 9.89
CA TYR A 58 0.01 -1.84 9.93
C TYR A 58 -0.65 -1.90 11.32
N ARG A 59 0.03 -1.48 12.40
CA ARG A 59 -0.50 -1.45 13.77
C ARG A 59 -0.91 -0.04 14.20
N ASN A 60 -0.16 0.97 13.79
CA ASN A 60 -0.37 2.35 14.26
C ASN A 60 -1.15 3.24 13.29
N ALA A 61 -1.37 2.80 12.05
CA ALA A 61 -2.20 3.54 11.10
C ALA A 61 -3.64 3.65 11.63
N PRO A 62 -4.29 4.82 11.59
CA PRO A 62 -5.72 4.94 11.84
C PRO A 62 -6.52 3.98 10.94
N GLU A 63 -7.62 3.42 11.46
CA GLU A 63 -8.39 2.42 10.72
C GLU A 63 -8.89 2.93 9.36
N GLU A 64 -9.33 4.18 9.30
CA GLU A 64 -9.78 4.83 8.06
C GLU A 64 -8.66 5.03 7.05
N LEU A 65 -7.44 5.31 7.52
CA LEU A 65 -6.26 5.39 6.65
C LEU A 65 -5.90 4.01 6.10
N LEU A 66 -5.90 2.99 6.97
CA LEU A 66 -5.62 1.61 6.55
C LEU A 66 -6.66 1.10 5.55
N ARG A 67 -7.95 1.41 5.77
CA ARG A 67 -9.05 1.06 4.85
C ARG A 67 -8.86 1.70 3.47
N LYS A 68 -8.50 2.98 3.41
CA LYS A 68 -8.20 3.68 2.15
C LYS A 68 -6.99 3.09 1.43
N ALA A 69 -5.94 2.74 2.18
CA ALA A 69 -4.74 2.11 1.62
C ALA A 69 -5.05 0.71 1.05
N ILE A 70 -5.91 -0.07 1.71
CA ILE A 70 -6.41 -1.36 1.21
C ILE A 70 -7.19 -1.15 -0.09
N ALA A 71 -8.18 -0.24 -0.09
CA ALA A 71 -8.99 0.05 -1.27
C ALA A 71 -8.14 0.48 -2.48
N LEU A 72 -7.10 1.31 -2.26
CA LEU A 72 -6.18 1.71 -3.32
C LEU A 72 -5.41 0.51 -3.91
N GLY A 73 -5.02 -0.47 -3.09
CA GLY A 73 -4.37 -1.69 -3.56
C GLY A 73 -5.32 -2.59 -4.35
N GLU A 74 -6.56 -2.74 -3.88
CA GLU A 74 -7.62 -3.46 -4.60
C GLU A 74 -7.94 -2.81 -5.95
N GLU A 75 -7.98 -1.48 -6.03
CA GLU A 75 -8.12 -0.73 -7.29
C GLU A 75 -6.95 -0.99 -8.25
N ALA A 76 -5.72 -1.07 -7.73
CA ALA A 76 -4.55 -1.39 -8.54
C ALA A 76 -4.63 -2.83 -9.08
N ILE A 77 -5.09 -3.78 -8.27
CA ILE A 77 -5.37 -5.15 -8.71
C ILE A 77 -6.46 -5.17 -9.78
N ALA A 78 -7.53 -4.41 -9.60
CA ALA A 78 -8.62 -4.29 -10.56
C ALA A 78 -8.24 -3.53 -11.85
N GLY A 79 -7.03 -2.96 -11.93
CA GLY A 79 -6.58 -2.18 -13.09
C GLY A 79 -7.22 -0.79 -13.17
N LYS A 80 -7.89 -0.33 -12.10
CA LYS A 80 -8.47 1.02 -12.00
C LYS A 80 -7.42 2.07 -11.63
N SER A 81 -6.37 1.65 -10.93
CA SER A 81 -5.23 2.49 -10.54
C SER A 81 -3.94 1.89 -11.11
N ASP A 82 -3.10 2.72 -11.71
CA ASP A 82 -1.82 2.28 -12.26
C ASP A 82 -0.73 2.28 -11.18
N LEU A 83 -0.24 1.09 -10.84
CA LEU A 83 0.81 0.95 -9.84
C LEU A 83 2.12 1.67 -10.22
N ALA A 84 2.46 1.75 -11.51
CA ALA A 84 3.65 2.49 -11.94
C ALA A 84 3.52 3.99 -11.62
N GLN A 85 2.34 4.57 -11.85
CA GLN A 85 2.05 5.95 -11.46
C GLN A 85 2.06 6.14 -9.95
N LEU A 86 1.46 5.21 -9.19
CA LEU A 86 1.49 5.25 -7.72
C LEU A 86 2.92 5.17 -7.17
N ASN A 87 3.78 4.32 -7.76
CA ASN A 87 5.19 4.21 -7.39
C ASN A 87 5.95 5.51 -7.67
N THR A 88 5.77 6.08 -8.86
CA THR A 88 6.37 7.38 -9.23
C THR A 88 5.94 8.48 -8.27
N ARG A 89 4.65 8.55 -7.90
CA ARG A 89 4.15 9.50 -6.90
C ARG A 89 4.80 9.27 -5.52
N SER A 90 4.87 8.02 -5.03
CA SER A 90 5.55 7.68 -3.78
C SER A 90 7.04 8.08 -3.78
N LEU A 91 7.73 7.97 -4.91
CA LEU A 91 9.11 8.41 -5.04
C LEU A 91 9.25 9.94 -4.96
N ARG A 92 8.39 10.69 -5.67
CA ARG A 92 8.36 12.16 -5.60
C ARG A 92 8.07 12.67 -4.18
N LEU A 93 7.09 12.08 -3.50
CA LEU A 93 6.76 12.43 -2.12
C LEU A 93 7.96 12.26 -1.16
N ARG A 94 8.87 11.34 -1.47
CA ARG A 94 10.07 11.05 -0.69
C ARG A 94 11.33 11.74 -1.23
N GLY A 95 11.20 12.64 -2.21
CA GLY A 95 12.33 13.35 -2.83
C GLY A 95 13.32 12.45 -3.57
N LYS A 96 12.85 11.33 -4.15
CA LYS A 96 13.69 10.36 -4.88
C LYS A 96 13.59 10.47 -6.41
N LEU A 97 12.75 11.36 -6.89
CA LEU A 97 12.53 11.77 -8.29
C LEU A 97 12.28 13.27 -8.28
#